data_AF-A0A031I4H3-F1
#
_entry.id   AF-A0A031I4H3-F1
#
_cell.length_a   1.000
_cell.length_b   1.000
_cell.length_c   1.000
_cell.angle_alpha   90.00
_cell.angle_beta   90.00
_cell.angle_gamma   90.00
#
_symmetry.space_group_name_H-M   'P 1'
#
loop_
_entity.id
_entity.type
_entity.pdbx_description
1 polymer ?
#
loop_
_entity_poly.entity_id
_entity_poly.type
_entity_poly.pdbx_seq_one_letter_code
_entity_poly.pdbx_strand_id
1 'polypeptide(L)'
;MQTERVTFLTTPEHKASLDAFARDNGMSVGHVVREATVEYLSRPEAVEDAELAALVAEANDAIPKMAASIDHMIATLDASHSRVDRFLREMGVRR
;
A
#
# COMPACT_ATOMS: atom_id res chain seq x y z
N MET A 1 -27.16 -15.78 -11.84
CA MET A 1 -27.28 -15.25 -10.47
C MET A 1 -28.75 -14.99 -10.22
N GLN A 2 -29.38 -15.66 -9.26
CA GLN A 2 -30.75 -15.33 -8.85
C GLN A 2 -30.67 -14.21 -7.80
N THR A 3 -31.34 -13.09 -8.05
CA THR A 3 -31.42 -11.96 -7.11
C THR A 3 -32.74 -12.01 -6.36
N GLU A 4 -32.71 -11.82 -5.04
CA GLU A 4 -33.92 -11.73 -4.21
C GLU A 4 -34.22 -10.28 -3.82
N ARG A 5 -35.52 -9.96 -3.67
CA ARG A 5 -35.95 -8.63 -3.24
C ARG A 5 -36.00 -8.56 -1.72
N VAL A 6 -35.08 -7.80 -1.13
CA VAL A 6 -35.02 -7.57 0.32
C VAL A 6 -35.59 -6.20 0.65
N THR A 7 -36.37 -6.11 1.74
CA THR A 7 -36.83 -4.83 2.31
C THR A 7 -36.21 -4.67 3.69
N PHE A 8 -35.60 -3.52 3.96
CA PHE A 8 -35.04 -3.17 5.26
C PHE A 8 -35.58 -1.82 5.72
N LEU A 9 -35.56 -1.61 7.04
CA LEU A 9 -35.96 -0.36 7.65
C LEU A 9 -34.72 0.53 7.82
N THR A 10 -34.85 1.80 7.49
CA THR A 10 -33.81 2.82 7.68
C THR A 10 -34.45 4.16 7.98
N THR A 11 -33.68 5.13 8.47
CA THR A 11 -34.18 6.48 8.70
C THR A 11 -34.39 7.19 7.35
N PRO A 12 -35.32 8.17 7.28
CA PRO A 12 -35.53 8.95 6.06
C PRO A 12 -34.25 9.66 5.59
N GLU A 13 -33.45 10.15 6.54
CA GLU A 13 -32.17 10.81 6.27
C GLU A 13 -31.16 9.86 5.63
N HIS A 14 -30.93 8.68 6.23
CA HIS A 14 -29.99 7.69 5.66
C HIS A 14 -30.43 7.20 4.28
N LYS A 15 -31.74 7.06 4.05
CA LYS A 15 -32.26 6.73 2.72
C LYS A 15 -31.89 7.83 1.71
N ALA A 16 -32.12 9.09 2.05
CA ALA A 16 -31.80 10.21 1.17
C ALA A 16 -30.28 10.29 0.88
N SER A 17 -29.44 10.07 1.88
CA SER A 17 -27.98 10.02 1.71
C SER A 17 -27.54 8.88 0.79
N LEU A 18 -28.13 7.69 0.95
CA LEU A 18 -27.84 6.52 0.11
C LEU A 18 -28.30 6.72 -1.34
N ASP A 19 -29.50 7.31 -1.53
CA ASP A 19 -30.03 7.65 -2.84
C ASP A 19 -29.14 8.70 -3.54
N ALA A 20 -28.67 9.71 -2.80
CA ALA A 20 -27.74 10.71 -3.32
C ALA A 20 -26.40 10.10 -3.72
N PHE A 21 -25.80 9.28 -2.84
CA PHE A 21 -24.55 8.60 -3.13
C PHE A 21 -24.63 7.72 -4.38
N ALA A 22 -25.69 6.91 -4.50
CA ALA A 22 -25.89 6.05 -5.66
C ALA A 22 -26.01 6.87 -6.95
N ARG A 23 -26.80 7.96 -6.92
CA ARG A 23 -26.97 8.88 -8.06
C ARG A 23 -25.65 9.54 -8.47
N ASP A 24 -24.87 10.04 -7.52
CA ASP A 24 -23.61 10.75 -7.80
C ASP A 24 -22.53 9.82 -8.37
N ASN A 25 -22.61 8.52 -8.09
CA ASN A 25 -21.69 7.50 -8.61
C ASN A 25 -22.24 6.74 -9.83
N GLY A 26 -23.40 7.11 -10.37
CA GLY A 26 -24.01 6.44 -11.53
C GLY A 26 -24.41 4.98 -11.26
N MET A 27 -24.72 4.65 -10.00
CA MET A 27 -25.05 3.30 -9.54
C MET A 27 -26.50 3.22 -9.06
N SER A 28 -27.03 1.99 -8.97
CA SER A 28 -28.30 1.75 -8.26
C SER A 28 -28.05 1.56 -6.77
N VAL A 29 -29.02 1.91 -5.92
CA VAL A 29 -28.95 1.66 -4.47
C VAL A 29 -28.70 0.18 -4.17
N GLY A 30 -29.35 -0.72 -4.90
CA GLY A 30 -29.13 -2.17 -4.74
C GLY A 30 -27.70 -2.58 -5.07
N HIS A 31 -27.05 -1.94 -6.05
CA HIS A 31 -25.63 -2.15 -6.33
C HIS A 31 -24.77 -1.73 -5.14
N VAL A 32 -24.97 -0.51 -4.64
CA VAL A 32 -24.21 0.03 -3.50
C VAL A 32 -24.34 -0.87 -2.28
N VAL A 33 -25.56 -1.27 -1.93
CA VAL A 33 -25.82 -2.15 -0.78
C VAL A 33 -25.17 -3.52 -0.97
N ARG A 34 -25.25 -4.09 -2.18
CA ARG A 34 -24.65 -5.39 -2.47
C ARG A 34 -23.13 -5.34 -2.35
N GLU A 35 -22.47 -4.35 -2.94
CA GLU A 35 -21.01 -4.21 -2.85
C GLU A 35 -20.57 -3.97 -1.40
N ALA A 36 -21.23 -3.07 -0.68
CA ALA A 36 -20.93 -2.83 0.73
C ALA A 36 -21.13 -4.08 1.59
N THR A 37 -22.15 -4.89 1.29
CA THR A 37 -22.38 -6.17 2.00
C THR A 37 -21.29 -7.19 1.68
N VAL A 38 -20.87 -7.29 0.42
CA VAL A 38 -19.76 -8.16 0.02
C VAL A 38 -18.49 -7.74 0.75
N GLU A 39 -18.15 -6.46 0.75
CA GLU A 39 -16.98 -5.93 1.47
C GLU A 39 -17.05 -6.19 2.97
N TYR A 40 -18.23 -5.96 3.58
CA TYR A 40 -18.44 -6.19 5.01
C TYR A 40 -18.29 -7.67 5.39
N LEU A 41 -18.81 -8.58 4.56
CA LEU A 41 -18.73 -10.03 4.79
C LEU A 41 -17.37 -10.63 4.40
N SER A 42 -16.66 -9.99 3.47
CA SER A 42 -15.34 -10.45 3.01
C SER A 42 -14.20 -9.91 3.87
N ARG A 43 -14.46 -8.94 4.76
CA ARG A 43 -13.48 -8.47 5.74
C ARG A 43 -13.26 -9.58 6.78
N PRO A 44 -12.08 -10.21 6.84
CA PRO A 44 -11.80 -11.19 7.88
C PRO A 44 -11.65 -10.51 9.24
N GLU A 45 -12.19 -11.13 10.28
CA GLU A 45 -12.13 -10.61 11.65
C GLU A 45 -10.71 -10.64 12.22
N ALA A 46 -10.25 -9.49 12.77
CA ALA A 46 -9.17 -9.25 13.75
C ALA A 46 -7.75 -9.84 13.52
N VAL A 47 -7.59 -10.90 12.74
CA VAL A 47 -6.32 -11.57 12.44
C VAL A 47 -5.53 -10.76 11.41
N GLU A 48 -6.20 -10.14 10.43
CA GLU A 48 -5.55 -9.27 9.44
C GLU A 48 -4.87 -8.04 10.08
N ASP A 49 -5.47 -7.45 11.11
CA ASP A 49 -4.88 -6.28 11.77
C ASP A 49 -3.57 -6.64 12.52
N ALA A 50 -3.51 -7.85 13.10
CA ALA A 50 -2.31 -8.34 13.78
C ALA A 50 -1.20 -8.71 12.78
N GLU A 51 -1.54 -9.36 11.67
CA GLU A 51 -0.59 -9.69 10.59
C GLU A 51 -0.07 -8.42 9.91
N LEU A 52 -0.94 -7.44 9.66
CA LEU A 52 -0.54 -6.13 9.12
C LEU A 52 0.38 -5.40 10.10
N ALA A 53 0.07 -5.40 11.40
CA ALA A 53 0.93 -4.80 12.41
C ALA A 53 2.32 -5.47 12.45
N ALA A 54 2.39 -6.80 12.31
CA ALA A 54 3.65 -7.53 12.24
C ALA A 54 4.47 -7.16 11.00
N LEU A 55 3.82 -7.08 9.83
CA LEU A 55 4.48 -6.65 8.58
C LEU A 55 5.00 -5.21 8.66
N VAL A 56 4.23 -4.30 9.24
CA VAL A 56 4.66 -2.90 9.44
C VAL A 56 5.85 -2.83 10.39
N ALA A 57 5.86 -3.62 11.47
CA ALA A 57 6.99 -3.69 12.38
C ALA A 57 8.26 -4.21 11.70
N GLU A 58 8.14 -5.26 10.88
CA GLU A 58 9.26 -5.80 10.11
C GLU A 58 9.78 -4.80 9.07
N ALA A 59 8.89 -4.12 8.35
CA ALA A 59 9.28 -3.10 7.38
C ALA A 59 10.03 -1.93 8.04
N ASN A 60 9.55 -1.47 9.21
CA ASN A 60 10.20 -0.40 9.96
C ASN A 60 11.59 -0.78 10.47
N ASP A 61 11.86 -2.06 10.72
CA ASP A 61 13.19 -2.55 11.10
C ASP A 61 14.09 -2.81 9.89
N ALA A 62 13.54 -3.36 8.80
CA ALA A 62 14.29 -3.74 7.61
C ALA A 62 14.73 -2.54 6.76
N ILE A 63 13.85 -1.55 6.54
CA ILE A 63 14.12 -0.41 5.64
C ILE A 63 15.36 0.39 6.07
N PRO A 64 15.54 0.77 7.35
CA PRO A 64 16.75 1.47 7.78
C PRO A 64 18.03 0.65 7.58
N LYS A 65 17.97 -0.67 7.81
CA LYS A 65 19.12 -1.56 7.59
C LYS A 65 19.49 -1.64 6.11
N MET A 66 18.49 -1.72 5.24
CA MET A 66 18.70 -1.69 3.79
C MET A 66 19.31 -0.36 3.33
N ALA A 67 18.79 0.77 3.82
CA ALA A 67 19.35 2.09 3.51
C ALA A 67 20.83 2.19 3.94
N ALA A 68 21.14 1.80 5.18
CA ALA A 68 22.50 1.80 5.69
C ALA A 68 23.44 0.89 4.88
N SER A 69 22.95 -0.28 4.44
CA SER A 69 23.72 -1.18 3.58
C SER A 69 24.01 -0.56 2.21
N ILE A 70 23.04 0.16 1.63
CA ILE A 70 23.21 0.87 0.36
C ILE A 70 24.24 1.99 0.50
N ASP A 71 24.15 2.80 1.55
CA ASP A 71 25.10 3.88 1.82
C ASP A 71 26.52 3.34 1.98
N HIS A 72 26.68 2.23 2.69
CA HIS A 72 27.97 1.56 2.84
C HIS A 72 28.53 1.06 1.49
N MET A 73 27.67 0.49 0.63
CA MET A 73 28.08 0.07 -0.72
C MET A 73 28.54 1.24 -1.58
N ILE A 74 27.81 2.37 -1.55
CA ILE A 74 28.18 3.60 -2.27
C ILE A 74 29.56 4.08 -1.80
N ALA A 75 29.76 4.20 -0.49
CA ALA A 75 31.04 4.65 0.07
C ALA A 75 32.21 3.71 -0.33
N THR A 76 31.96 2.41 -0.37
CA THR A 76 32.96 1.41 -0.78
C THR A 76 33.31 1.56 -2.27
N LEU A 77 32.32 1.79 -3.13
CA LEU A 77 32.53 2.02 -4.56
C LEU A 77 33.32 3.31 -4.80
N ASP A 78 32.96 4.40 -4.13
CA ASP A 78 33.67 5.68 -4.25
C ASP A 78 35.12 5.58 -3.81
N ALA A 79 35.38 4.88 -2.69
CA ALA A 79 36.72 4.62 -2.21
C ALA A 79 37.52 3.77 -3.22
N SER A 80 36.87 2.77 -3.83
CA SER A 80 37.50 1.90 -4.84
C SER A 80 37.84 2.67 -6.11
N HIS A 81 36.90 3.45 -6.65
CA HIS A 81 37.14 4.32 -7.80
C HIS A 81 38.26 5.32 -7.53
N SER A 82 38.26 5.95 -6.36
CA SER A 82 39.30 6.91 -5.97
C SER A 82 40.69 6.29 -5.92
N ARG A 83 40.81 5.04 -5.46
CA ARG A 83 42.08 4.29 -5.45
C ARG A 83 42.53 3.97 -6.88
N VAL A 84 41.62 3.47 -7.71
CA VAL A 84 41.91 3.13 -9.11
C VAL A 84 42.32 4.39 -9.88
N ASP A 85 41.59 5.50 -9.73
CA ASP A 85 41.92 6.75 -10.40
C ASP A 85 43.29 7.30 -9.99
N ARG A 86 43.64 7.21 -8.71
CA ARG A 86 44.96 7.59 -8.23
C ARG A 86 46.05 6.73 -8.87
N PHE A 87 45.87 5.42 -8.87
CA PHE A 87 46.80 4.48 -9.47
C PHE A 87 46.99 4.74 -10.98
N LEU A 88 45.90 4.98 -11.71
CA LEU A 88 45.96 5.29 -13.14
C LEU A 88 46.60 6.66 -13.44
N ARG A 89 46.45 7.64 -12.55
CA ARG A 89 47.16 8.94 -12.63
C ARG A 89 48.65 8.78 -12.38
N GLU A 90 49.03 8.01 -11.35
CA GLU A 90 50.44 7.70 -11.04
C GLU A 90 51.14 6.99 -12.20
N MET A 91 50.43 6.13 -12.93
CA MET A 91 50.93 5.47 -14.13
C MET A 91 50.91 6.36 -15.40
N GLY A 92 50.41 7.59 -15.32
CA GLY A 92 50.32 8.51 -16.47
C GLY A 92 49.29 8.13 -17.53
N VAL A 93 48.40 7.18 -17.24
CA VAL A 93 47.36 6.69 -18.17
C VAL A 93 46.14 7.61 -18.17
N ARG A 94 45.85 8.26 -17.03
CA ARG A 94 44.71 9.18 -16.84
C ARG A 94 45.23 10.52 -16.32
N ARG A 95 44.77 11.66 -16.88
CA ARG A 95 45.16 13.01 -16.41
C ARG A 95 44.45 13.39 -15.12
#